data_AF-A0A9D1YDZ9-F1
#
_entry.id   AF-A0A9D1YDZ9-F1
#
_cell.length_a   1.000
_cell.length_b   1.000
_cell.length_c   1.000
_cell.angle_alpha   90.00
_cell.angle_beta   90.00
_cell.angle_gamma   90.00
#
_symmetry.space_group_name_H-M   'P 1'
#
loop_
_entity.id
_entity.type
_entity.pdbx_description
1 polymer ?
#
loop_
_entity_poly.entity_id
_entity_poly.type
_entity_poly.pdbx_seq_one_letter_code
_entity_poly.pdbx_strand_id
1 'polypeptide(L)'
;MAERKEQLSLEEEGPWRYLGMEPQPGDDLEGEITVRAFTVNSNIPLLDTLAHEFMFRHPAVKVNVEWVVDYLDSLVTSAEKKADLNQVFEEELRLSIATGRADYIIFDNGWIDLDVAPLSTSGALEDFGPTLREDFPEGFFYEDVLEAFQVDGRQTVLPLSVSYTSIAFDREWLEKLGIDPGAVDRVSTAQVMDWYQQALELDPDLGLFFNSPPIDQMLDLERTAYMDLVDRSCTFDSPAFIKYLTQLTKIRNSEPLLEAEAPDLVGASPTIDDFSVYQLYQHTGKLRGNYQYLVNDPDPLFDGLRRQMKVFTDSKPALAVLDAARPHTVLTQWQPLDYLAGPYPLTNSKGELGIVAQESFLLPASMQDKNLAWEFIKYCVGEREEPRIYGEGPIHYYTPYFPTNRYNLGTMAEDVTNDEGLGSTNAPFDTGIFGMDPQIYIDAVEDLFTGPLAPLEYYDQIGIQEFIDEMILHRLTTPEECAEKIQGRVTIKLNE
;
A
#
# COMPACT_ATOMS: atom_id res chain seq x y z
N MET A 1 -27.66 -26.54 10.97
CA MET A 1 -27.32 -27.71 10.14
C MET A 1 -28.28 -27.90 8.96
N ALA A 2 -29.53 -28.39 9.15
CA ALA A 2 -30.52 -28.43 8.07
C ALA A 2 -30.97 -27.02 7.62
N GLU A 3 -31.13 -26.10 8.57
CA GLU A 3 -31.47 -24.70 8.31
C GLU A 3 -30.42 -23.93 7.50
N ARG A 4 -29.12 -24.27 7.57
CA ARG A 4 -28.08 -23.56 6.78
C ARG A 4 -28.04 -24.05 5.34
N LYS A 5 -28.19 -25.36 5.10
CA LYS A 5 -28.40 -25.90 3.75
C LYS A 5 -29.68 -25.35 3.10
N GLU A 6 -30.72 -25.12 3.90
CA GLU A 6 -31.98 -24.52 3.44
C GLU A 6 -31.86 -22.99 3.24
N GLN A 7 -31.09 -22.28 4.07
CA GLN A 7 -30.76 -20.87 3.87
C GLN A 7 -29.88 -20.61 2.64
N LEU A 8 -28.86 -21.46 2.38
CA LEU A 8 -28.06 -21.38 1.16
C LEU A 8 -28.93 -21.55 -0.10
N SER A 9 -29.97 -22.39 -0.03
CA SER A 9 -30.95 -22.54 -1.12
C SER A 9 -31.89 -21.35 -1.31
N LEU A 10 -31.91 -20.40 -0.37
CA LEU A 10 -32.68 -19.15 -0.44
C LEU A 10 -31.79 -17.93 -0.73
N GLU A 11 -30.49 -18.00 -0.40
CA GLU A 11 -29.42 -17.08 -0.83
C GLU A 11 -29.01 -17.32 -2.32
N GLU A 12 -29.58 -18.35 -2.96
CA GLU A 12 -29.37 -18.85 -4.34
C GLU A 12 -29.66 -17.86 -5.50
N GLU A 13 -30.07 -16.61 -5.23
CA GLU A 13 -30.28 -15.57 -6.25
C GLU A 13 -29.15 -14.51 -6.28
N GLY A 14 -27.97 -14.80 -5.71
CA GLY A 14 -26.79 -13.92 -5.76
C GLY A 14 -25.90 -14.06 -7.02
N PRO A 15 -25.00 -13.09 -7.29
CA PRO A 15 -24.11 -13.07 -8.47
C PRO A 15 -23.09 -14.23 -8.57
N TRP A 16 -23.00 -15.09 -7.57
CA TRP A 16 -21.98 -16.16 -7.46
C TRP A 16 -22.20 -17.33 -8.41
N ARG A 17 -23.41 -17.49 -8.96
CA ARG A 17 -23.70 -18.52 -9.97
C ARG A 17 -22.90 -18.33 -11.27
N TYR A 18 -22.33 -17.15 -11.50
CA TYR A 18 -21.57 -16.84 -12.71
C TYR A 18 -20.11 -17.34 -12.70
N LEU A 19 -19.59 -17.80 -11.56
CA LEU A 19 -18.22 -18.32 -11.44
C LEU A 19 -18.09 -19.84 -11.64
N GLY A 20 -19.19 -20.57 -11.90
CA GLY A 20 -19.14 -22.02 -12.13
C GLY A 20 -18.63 -22.84 -10.94
N MET A 21 -18.64 -22.26 -9.73
CA MET A 21 -18.20 -22.91 -8.50
C MET A 21 -19.17 -24.01 -8.06
N GLU A 22 -18.63 -25.10 -7.52
CA GLU A 22 -19.37 -26.20 -6.92
C GLU A 22 -18.81 -26.52 -5.52
N PRO A 23 -19.63 -27.04 -4.59
CA PRO A 23 -19.14 -27.54 -3.30
C PRO A 23 -18.01 -28.56 -3.49
N GLN A 24 -17.00 -28.52 -2.62
CA GLN A 24 -15.84 -29.39 -2.74
C GLN A 24 -16.25 -30.88 -2.59
N PRO A 25 -15.92 -31.75 -3.55
CA PRO A 25 -16.27 -33.16 -3.44
C PRO A 25 -15.56 -33.84 -2.26
N GLY A 26 -16.32 -34.49 -1.39
CA GLY A 26 -15.77 -35.19 -0.23
C GLY A 26 -15.31 -34.29 0.91
N ASP A 27 -15.77 -33.03 0.93
CA ASP A 27 -15.49 -32.05 1.97
C ASP A 27 -15.86 -32.56 3.38
N ASP A 28 -14.89 -32.44 4.29
CA ASP A 28 -14.98 -32.79 5.70
C ASP A 28 -14.72 -31.58 6.62
N LEU A 29 -14.53 -30.37 6.07
CA LEU A 29 -14.38 -29.16 6.87
C LEU A 29 -15.72 -28.76 7.49
N GLU A 30 -15.71 -28.51 8.80
CA GLU A 30 -16.84 -27.98 9.55
C GLU A 30 -16.36 -27.08 10.68
N GLY A 31 -17.18 -26.13 11.10
CA GLY A 31 -16.87 -25.26 12.23
C GLY A 31 -17.23 -23.80 11.99
N GLU A 32 -16.81 -22.94 12.91
CA GLU A 32 -17.06 -21.51 12.87
C GLU A 32 -15.80 -20.76 13.25
N ILE A 33 -15.40 -19.79 12.42
CA ILE A 33 -14.26 -18.91 12.66
C ILE A 33 -14.68 -17.45 12.48
N THR A 34 -13.99 -16.56 13.18
CA THR A 34 -14.16 -15.11 13.06
C THR A 34 -12.89 -14.48 12.49
N VAL A 35 -13.05 -13.53 11.59
CA VAL A 35 -12.00 -12.67 11.05
C VAL A 35 -12.33 -11.23 11.44
N ARG A 36 -11.41 -10.53 12.09
CA ARG A 36 -11.56 -9.12 12.49
C ARG A 36 -10.70 -8.24 11.62
N ALA A 37 -11.28 -7.13 11.17
CA ALA A 37 -10.59 -6.10 10.39
C ALA A 37 -11.14 -4.70 10.75
N PHE A 38 -10.34 -3.65 10.54
CA PHE A 38 -10.73 -2.32 10.98
C PHE A 38 -11.78 -1.68 10.07
N THR A 39 -11.44 -1.41 8.81
CA THR A 39 -12.34 -0.72 7.88
C THR A 39 -12.20 -1.24 6.46
N VAL A 40 -13.27 -1.15 5.67
CA VAL A 40 -13.26 -1.56 4.25
C VAL A 40 -12.79 -0.42 3.35
N ASN A 41 -12.02 -0.76 2.32
CA ASN A 41 -11.54 0.22 1.33
C ASN A 41 -12.45 0.33 0.10
N SER A 42 -13.48 -0.52 -0.03
CA SER A 42 -14.40 -0.57 -1.17
C SER A 42 -15.81 -1.00 -0.76
N ASN A 43 -16.77 -0.80 -1.66
CA ASN A 43 -18.17 -1.22 -1.49
C ASN A 43 -18.39 -2.72 -1.69
N ILE A 44 -17.40 -3.44 -2.23
CA ILE A 44 -17.38 -4.90 -2.35
C ILE A 44 -16.11 -5.36 -1.63
N PRO A 45 -16.17 -5.57 -0.31
CA PRO A 45 -14.96 -5.88 0.44
C PRO A 45 -14.42 -7.24 0.00
N LEU A 46 -13.11 -7.28 -0.30
CA LEU A 46 -12.40 -8.48 -0.69
C LEU A 46 -12.67 -9.64 0.27
N LEU A 47 -12.44 -9.39 1.57
CA LEU A 47 -12.52 -10.43 2.60
C LEU A 47 -13.92 -11.04 2.71
N ASP A 48 -14.98 -10.24 2.57
CA ASP A 48 -16.36 -10.75 2.55
C ASP A 48 -16.59 -11.65 1.32
N THR A 49 -16.06 -11.25 0.17
CA THR A 49 -16.15 -12.08 -1.05
C THR A 49 -15.45 -13.43 -0.85
N LEU A 50 -14.20 -13.42 -0.36
CA LEU A 50 -13.44 -14.64 -0.09
C LEU A 50 -14.11 -15.53 0.96
N ALA A 51 -14.67 -14.93 2.02
CA ALA A 51 -15.42 -15.66 3.04
C ALA A 51 -16.67 -16.34 2.46
N HIS A 52 -17.42 -15.65 1.60
CA HIS A 52 -18.59 -16.23 0.93
C HIS A 52 -18.21 -17.36 -0.03
N GLU A 53 -17.17 -17.17 -0.86
CA GLU A 53 -16.68 -18.20 -1.76
C GLU A 53 -16.23 -19.46 -0.98
N PHE A 54 -15.52 -19.27 0.13
CA PHE A 54 -15.07 -20.36 0.99
C PHE A 54 -16.25 -21.11 1.63
N MET A 55 -17.22 -20.39 2.21
CA MET A 55 -18.43 -21.02 2.77
C MET A 55 -19.29 -21.71 1.72
N PHE A 56 -19.25 -21.25 0.46
CA PHE A 56 -19.93 -21.92 -0.64
C PHE A 56 -19.26 -23.27 -0.98
N ARG A 57 -17.92 -23.30 -1.04
CA ARG A 57 -17.15 -24.53 -1.25
C ARG A 57 -17.25 -25.50 -0.07
N HIS A 58 -17.40 -24.96 1.14
CA HIS A 58 -17.47 -25.70 2.40
C HIS A 58 -18.77 -25.39 3.17
N PRO A 59 -19.93 -25.95 2.78
CA PRO A 59 -21.23 -25.55 3.30
C PRO A 59 -21.46 -25.80 4.80
N ALA A 60 -20.59 -26.60 5.44
CA ALA A 60 -20.62 -26.86 6.89
C ALA A 60 -19.75 -25.88 7.69
N VAL A 61 -19.02 -24.98 7.02
CA VAL A 61 -18.22 -23.94 7.64
C VAL A 61 -19.00 -22.62 7.71
N LYS A 62 -18.79 -21.88 8.79
CA LYS A 62 -19.22 -20.49 8.94
C LYS A 62 -18.00 -19.58 9.16
N VAL A 63 -17.83 -18.61 8.28
CA VAL A 63 -16.87 -17.50 8.46
C VAL A 63 -17.67 -16.25 8.82
N ASN A 64 -17.31 -15.63 9.94
CA ASN A 64 -17.82 -14.33 10.38
C ASN A 64 -16.76 -13.26 10.10
N VAL A 65 -17.07 -12.30 9.23
CA VAL A 65 -16.20 -11.15 9.00
C VAL A 65 -16.73 -9.98 9.82
N GLU A 66 -15.91 -9.47 10.74
CA GLU A 66 -16.24 -8.38 11.64
C GLU A 66 -15.43 -7.13 11.27
N TRP A 67 -16.12 -6.17 10.64
CA TRP A 67 -15.59 -4.84 10.38
C TRP A 67 -15.96 -3.89 11.51
N VAL A 68 -14.98 -3.12 12.02
CA VAL A 68 -15.26 -2.04 12.99
C VAL A 68 -16.00 -0.88 12.33
N VAL A 69 -15.62 -0.56 11.08
CA VAL A 69 -16.25 0.48 10.26
C VAL A 69 -16.54 -0.09 8.88
N ASP A 70 -17.81 -0.39 8.59
CA ASP A 70 -18.24 -0.88 7.28
C ASP A 70 -18.19 0.21 6.19
N TYR A 71 -18.51 -0.17 4.94
CA TYR A 71 -18.37 0.75 3.81
C TYR A 71 -19.25 1.98 3.95
N LEU A 72 -20.53 1.80 4.31
CA LEU A 72 -21.48 2.91 4.39
C LEU A 72 -21.14 3.85 5.54
N ASP A 73 -20.75 3.28 6.69
CA ASP A 73 -20.27 4.04 7.83
C ASP A 73 -18.97 4.79 7.50
N SER A 74 -18.08 4.18 6.71
CA SER A 74 -16.83 4.81 6.29
C SER A 74 -17.05 6.09 5.48
N LEU A 75 -18.15 6.19 4.71
CA LEU A 75 -18.46 7.35 3.86
C LEU A 75 -18.94 8.56 4.67
N VAL A 76 -19.50 8.35 5.86
CA VAL A 76 -20.11 9.40 6.69
C VAL A 76 -19.33 9.68 7.97
N THR A 77 -18.40 8.80 8.35
CA THR A 77 -17.57 8.95 9.55
C THR A 77 -16.39 9.87 9.28
N SER A 78 -16.21 10.88 10.13
CA SER A 78 -15.07 11.82 10.04
C SER A 78 -13.73 11.12 10.27
N ALA A 79 -12.65 11.68 9.73
CA ALA A 79 -11.29 11.16 9.91
C ALA A 79 -10.90 11.05 11.40
N GLU A 80 -11.20 12.08 12.21
CA GLU A 80 -10.98 12.08 13.66
C GLU A 80 -11.71 10.92 14.35
N LYS A 81 -12.98 10.69 13.97
CA LYS A 81 -13.76 9.61 14.57
C LYS A 81 -13.25 8.22 14.14
N LYS A 82 -12.76 8.07 12.91
CA LYS A 82 -12.09 6.84 12.47
C LYS A 82 -10.82 6.60 13.27
N ALA A 83 -10.00 7.62 13.49
CA ALA A 83 -8.79 7.50 14.30
C ALA A 83 -9.09 7.04 15.73
N ASP A 84 -10.10 7.63 16.39
CA ASP A 84 -10.55 7.21 17.73
C ASP A 84 -10.99 5.74 17.76
N LEU A 85 -11.78 5.32 16.77
CA LEU A 85 -12.25 3.93 16.66
C LEU A 85 -11.09 2.97 16.40
N ASN A 86 -10.12 3.37 15.59
CA ASN A 86 -8.95 2.55 15.30
C ASN A 86 -8.12 2.33 16.57
N GLN A 87 -7.86 3.40 17.32
CA GLN A 87 -7.13 3.30 18.58
C GLN A 87 -7.81 2.32 19.55
N VAL A 88 -9.13 2.42 19.73
CA VAL A 88 -9.89 1.49 20.59
C VAL A 88 -9.77 0.06 20.09
N PHE A 89 -9.91 -0.15 18.78
CA PHE A 89 -9.78 -1.49 18.18
C PHE A 89 -8.40 -2.09 18.41
N GLU A 90 -7.33 -1.34 18.16
CA GLU A 90 -5.95 -1.80 18.39
C GLU A 90 -5.68 -2.09 19.87
N GLU A 91 -6.17 -1.27 20.80
CA GLU A 91 -6.06 -1.53 22.24
C GLU A 91 -6.76 -2.85 22.62
N GLU A 92 -7.93 -3.14 22.05
CA GLU A 92 -8.63 -4.41 22.23
C GLU A 92 -7.86 -5.60 21.63
N LEU A 93 -7.29 -5.44 20.43
CA LEU A 93 -6.44 -6.47 19.80
C LEU A 93 -5.23 -6.78 20.69
N ARG A 94 -4.46 -5.75 21.09
CA ARG A 94 -3.28 -5.92 21.96
C ARG A 94 -3.66 -6.60 23.28
N LEU A 95 -4.74 -6.17 23.93
CA LEU A 95 -5.18 -6.74 25.20
C LEU A 95 -5.64 -8.19 25.08
N SER A 96 -6.43 -8.53 24.06
CA SER A 96 -6.94 -9.89 23.86
C SER A 96 -5.82 -10.87 23.51
N ILE A 97 -4.86 -10.47 22.67
CA ILE A 97 -3.65 -11.25 22.37
C ILE A 97 -2.85 -11.47 23.66
N ALA A 98 -2.53 -10.40 24.39
CA ALA A 98 -1.74 -10.48 25.64
C ALA A 98 -2.42 -11.32 26.73
N THR A 99 -3.76 -11.37 26.76
CA THR A 99 -4.53 -12.16 27.73
C THR A 99 -4.89 -13.57 27.24
N GLY A 100 -4.45 -13.96 26.04
CA GLY A 100 -4.76 -15.26 25.44
C GLY A 100 -6.25 -15.47 25.16
N ARG A 101 -7.00 -14.38 24.95
CA ARG A 101 -8.44 -14.38 24.65
C ARG A 101 -8.75 -14.10 23.19
N ALA A 102 -7.74 -13.85 22.36
CA ALA A 102 -7.91 -13.65 20.93
C ALA A 102 -8.20 -15.00 20.27
N ASP A 103 -9.46 -15.21 19.88
CA ASP A 103 -9.94 -16.40 19.19
C ASP A 103 -10.56 -16.01 17.84
N TYR A 104 -9.72 -15.41 16.99
CA TYR A 104 -10.09 -14.88 15.69
C TYR A 104 -8.83 -14.69 14.84
N ILE A 105 -9.02 -14.67 13.52
CA ILE A 105 -8.00 -14.25 12.55
C ILE A 105 -7.99 -12.71 12.52
N ILE A 106 -6.81 -12.11 12.41
CA ILE A 106 -6.67 -10.67 12.15
C ILE A 106 -6.38 -10.51 10.66
N PHE A 107 -7.20 -9.71 9.99
CA PHE A 107 -6.93 -9.26 8.63
C PHE A 107 -6.58 -7.78 8.68
N ASP A 108 -5.33 -7.47 8.39
CA ASP A 108 -4.85 -6.10 8.28
C ASP A 108 -4.86 -5.68 6.83
N ASN A 109 -5.40 -4.49 6.57
CA ASN A 109 -5.46 -3.86 5.26
C ASN A 109 -4.82 -2.46 5.26
N GLY A 110 -3.74 -2.32 6.02
CA GLY A 110 -2.96 -1.08 6.16
C GLY A 110 -3.48 -0.12 7.24
N TRP A 111 -4.34 -0.61 8.15
CA TRP A 111 -4.96 0.22 9.18
C TRP A 111 -4.64 -0.22 10.61
N ILE A 112 -4.02 -1.39 10.78
CA ILE A 112 -3.76 -1.95 12.09
C ILE A 112 -2.29 -1.74 12.46
N ASP A 113 -1.99 -0.84 13.40
CA ASP A 113 -0.63 -0.68 13.91
C ASP A 113 -0.35 -1.66 15.07
N LEU A 114 -0.05 -2.92 14.75
CA LEU A 114 0.38 -3.90 15.75
C LEU A 114 1.90 -4.01 15.78
N ASP A 115 2.49 -3.94 16.98
CA ASP A 115 3.92 -4.19 17.20
C ASP A 115 4.27 -5.66 16.95
N VAL A 116 4.44 -6.02 15.67
CA VAL A 116 4.56 -7.41 15.19
C VAL A 116 5.80 -8.07 15.77
N ALA A 117 6.92 -7.34 15.86
CA ALA A 117 8.18 -7.96 16.24
C ALA A 117 8.15 -8.57 17.66
N PRO A 118 7.77 -7.83 18.73
CA PRO A 118 7.58 -8.40 20.07
C PRO A 118 6.50 -9.49 20.13
N LEU A 119 5.40 -9.35 19.38
CA LEU A 119 4.34 -10.36 19.34
C LEU A 119 4.83 -11.67 18.70
N SER A 120 5.65 -11.58 17.66
CA SER A 120 6.30 -12.73 17.02
C SER A 120 7.33 -13.37 17.96
N THR A 121 8.28 -12.60 18.49
CA THR A 121 9.35 -13.11 19.37
C THR A 121 8.79 -13.75 20.65
N SER A 122 7.70 -13.22 21.22
CA SER A 122 7.03 -13.80 22.40
C SER A 122 6.20 -15.05 22.09
N GLY A 123 5.95 -15.36 20.82
CA GLY A 123 5.07 -16.46 20.40
C GLY A 123 3.59 -16.17 20.60
N ALA A 124 3.21 -14.89 20.67
CA ALA A 124 1.81 -14.48 20.73
C ALA A 124 1.09 -14.61 19.37
N LEU A 125 1.86 -14.69 18.28
CA LEU A 125 1.40 -15.00 16.93
C LEU A 125 1.92 -16.36 16.46
N GLU A 126 1.08 -17.07 15.70
CA GLU A 126 1.45 -18.30 15.00
C GLU A 126 2.45 -18.03 13.89
N ASP A 127 3.37 -18.99 13.69
CA ASP A 127 4.31 -18.97 12.58
C ASP A 127 3.73 -19.79 11.42
N PHE A 128 3.42 -19.12 10.31
CA PHE A 128 2.91 -19.76 9.09
C PHE A 128 4.00 -20.48 8.30
N GLY A 129 5.28 -20.24 8.57
CA GLY A 129 6.40 -20.78 7.78
C GLY A 129 6.38 -22.31 7.61
N PRO A 130 6.12 -23.11 8.67
CA PRO A 130 5.97 -24.55 8.54
C PRO A 130 4.82 -24.99 7.64
N THR A 131 3.62 -24.42 7.80
CA THR A 131 2.43 -24.81 7.01
C THR A 131 2.52 -24.35 5.57
N LEU A 132 3.10 -23.17 5.31
CA LEU A 132 3.38 -22.69 3.96
C LEU A 132 4.23 -23.68 3.17
N ARG A 133 5.31 -24.20 3.76
CA ARG A 133 6.20 -25.19 3.12
C ARG A 133 5.56 -26.57 2.91
N GLU A 134 4.53 -26.90 3.69
CA GLU A 134 3.81 -28.16 3.56
C GLU A 134 2.78 -28.10 2.43
N ASP A 135 2.01 -27.01 2.35
CA ASP A 135 0.88 -26.88 1.45
C ASP A 135 1.22 -26.24 0.10
N PHE A 136 2.30 -25.46 0.02
CA PHE A 136 2.71 -24.77 -1.21
C PHE A 136 4.11 -25.22 -1.66
N PRO A 137 4.31 -25.42 -2.98
CA PRO A 137 5.63 -25.72 -3.52
C PRO A 137 6.58 -24.52 -3.40
N GLU A 138 7.88 -24.79 -3.42
CA GLU A 138 8.91 -23.74 -3.50
C GLU A 138 8.70 -22.85 -4.72
N GLY A 139 8.83 -21.53 -4.56
CA GLY A 139 8.65 -20.56 -5.64
C GLY A 139 7.18 -20.28 -5.99
N PHE A 140 6.22 -20.72 -5.17
CA PHE A 140 4.82 -20.33 -5.28
C PHE A 140 4.62 -18.84 -4.97
N PHE A 141 5.30 -18.35 -3.93
CA PHE A 141 5.33 -16.95 -3.55
C PHE A 141 6.64 -16.28 -3.99
N TYR A 142 6.69 -14.96 -3.96
CA TYR A 142 7.96 -14.23 -4.01
C TYR A 142 8.71 -14.43 -2.69
N GLU A 143 9.71 -15.31 -2.68
CA GLU A 143 10.43 -15.69 -1.46
C GLU A 143 11.09 -14.50 -0.77
N ASP A 144 11.77 -13.62 -1.53
CA ASP A 144 12.39 -12.39 -0.99
C ASP A 144 11.34 -11.48 -0.31
N VAL A 145 10.10 -11.43 -0.83
CA VAL A 145 9.00 -10.67 -0.21
C VAL A 145 8.56 -11.32 1.09
N LEU A 146 8.36 -12.65 1.12
CA LEU A 146 7.99 -13.34 2.34
C LEU A 146 9.07 -13.20 3.42
N GLU A 147 10.34 -13.40 3.05
CA GLU A 147 11.50 -13.26 3.92
C GLU A 147 11.60 -11.85 4.51
N ALA A 148 11.28 -10.81 3.73
CA ALA A 148 11.27 -9.44 4.22
C ALA A 148 10.29 -9.24 5.38
N PHE A 149 9.14 -9.92 5.40
CA PHE A 149 8.17 -9.87 6.49
C PHE A 149 8.41 -10.91 7.60
N GLN A 150 9.60 -11.53 7.66
CA GLN A 150 9.94 -12.42 8.76
C GLN A 150 10.51 -11.65 9.95
N VAL A 151 10.18 -12.12 11.15
CA VAL A 151 10.79 -11.67 12.40
C VAL A 151 11.52 -12.86 13.02
N ASP A 152 12.83 -12.74 13.22
CA ASP A 152 13.69 -13.81 13.73
C ASP A 152 13.50 -15.15 12.97
N GLY A 153 13.25 -15.08 11.65
CA GLY A 153 13.01 -16.23 10.77
C GLY A 153 11.61 -16.86 10.87
N ARG A 154 10.66 -16.22 11.56
CA ARG A 154 9.27 -16.65 11.69
C ARG A 154 8.37 -15.84 10.77
N GLN A 155 7.47 -16.51 10.05
CA GLN A 155 6.47 -15.86 9.18
C GLN A 155 5.18 -15.63 9.99
N THR A 156 5.11 -14.56 10.77
CA THR A 156 3.93 -14.23 11.60
C THR A 156 2.96 -13.24 10.95
N VAL A 157 3.42 -12.57 9.89
CA VAL A 157 2.59 -11.78 8.98
C VAL A 157 2.60 -12.51 7.64
N LEU A 158 1.43 -12.86 7.13
CA LEU A 158 1.30 -13.47 5.81
C LEU A 158 0.66 -12.46 4.85
N PRO A 159 1.46 -11.76 4.03
CA PRO A 159 0.93 -10.81 3.06
C PRO A 159 0.14 -11.54 1.96
N LEU A 160 -1.09 -11.10 1.73
CA LEU A 160 -1.91 -11.45 0.57
C LEU A 160 -1.50 -10.62 -0.64
N SER A 161 -1.20 -9.34 -0.41
CA SER A 161 -0.75 -8.40 -1.43
C SER A 161 0.24 -7.38 -0.86
N VAL A 162 1.08 -6.84 -1.73
CA VAL A 162 2.11 -5.86 -1.40
C VAL A 162 2.12 -4.71 -2.40
N SER A 163 2.61 -3.56 -1.94
CA SER A 163 3.02 -2.44 -2.80
C SER A 163 4.47 -2.09 -2.50
N TYR A 164 5.15 -1.44 -3.45
CA TYR A 164 6.43 -0.78 -3.21
C TYR A 164 6.32 0.73 -3.36
N THR A 165 7.22 1.48 -2.71
CA THR A 165 7.28 2.94 -2.86
C THR A 165 7.86 3.30 -4.23
N SER A 166 7.13 4.11 -4.99
CA SER A 166 7.57 4.63 -6.29
C SER A 166 7.60 6.15 -6.30
N ILE A 167 8.33 6.70 -7.27
CA ILE A 167 8.40 8.15 -7.49
C ILE A 167 8.34 8.47 -8.98
N ALA A 168 7.55 9.47 -9.34
CA ALA A 168 7.55 10.04 -10.68
C ALA A 168 7.94 11.50 -10.65
N PHE A 169 8.52 11.97 -11.76
CA PHE A 169 9.04 13.32 -11.90
C PHE A 169 8.37 14.05 -13.06
N ASP A 170 8.34 15.36 -12.97
CA ASP A 170 8.22 16.21 -14.15
C ASP A 170 9.39 15.94 -15.10
N ARG A 171 9.08 15.47 -16.31
CA ARG A 171 10.11 15.14 -17.30
C ARG A 171 10.94 16.36 -17.70
N GLU A 172 10.30 17.52 -17.88
CA GLU A 172 10.98 18.75 -18.30
C GLU A 172 11.97 19.20 -17.22
N TRP A 173 11.64 19.01 -15.95
CA TRP A 173 12.58 19.28 -14.85
C TRP A 173 13.79 18.34 -14.85
N LEU A 174 13.61 17.03 -15.06
CA LEU A 174 14.76 16.12 -15.17
C LEU A 174 15.66 16.51 -16.36
N GLU A 175 15.08 16.85 -17.50
CA GLU A 175 15.83 17.28 -18.68
C GLU A 175 16.59 18.61 -18.44
N LYS A 176 15.99 19.58 -17.73
CA LYS A 176 16.66 20.82 -17.31
C LYS A 176 17.86 20.57 -16.40
N LEU A 177 17.80 19.53 -15.57
CA LEU A 177 18.91 19.09 -14.73
C LEU A 177 19.96 18.28 -15.51
N GLY A 178 19.74 18.00 -16.79
CA GLY A 178 20.63 17.18 -17.62
C GLY A 178 20.55 15.69 -17.30
N ILE A 179 19.46 15.24 -16.68
CA ILE A 179 19.20 13.83 -16.38
C ILE A 179 18.43 13.24 -17.56
N ASP A 180 18.92 12.12 -18.10
CA ASP A 180 18.20 11.33 -19.11
C ASP A 180 17.20 10.41 -18.41
N PRO A 181 15.88 10.65 -18.53
CA PRO A 181 14.87 9.81 -17.87
C PRO A 181 14.90 8.36 -18.33
N GLY A 182 15.34 8.09 -19.57
CA GLY A 182 15.39 6.73 -20.13
C GLY A 182 16.56 5.89 -19.63
N ALA A 183 17.51 6.50 -18.92
CA ALA A 183 18.69 5.83 -18.35
C ALA A 183 18.57 5.60 -16.83
N VAL A 184 17.42 5.92 -16.24
CA VAL A 184 17.16 5.77 -14.80
C VAL A 184 16.35 4.49 -14.57
N ASP A 185 16.94 3.51 -13.88
CA ASP A 185 16.24 2.26 -13.53
C ASP A 185 15.56 2.36 -12.17
N ARG A 186 16.22 2.99 -11.20
CA ARG A 186 15.76 3.20 -9.81
C ARG A 186 16.32 4.51 -9.27
N VAL A 187 15.64 5.07 -8.26
CA VAL A 187 16.04 6.34 -7.64
C VAL A 187 16.12 6.16 -6.13
N SER A 188 17.20 6.61 -5.52
CA SER A 188 17.30 6.68 -4.05
C SER A 188 16.75 8.00 -3.51
N THR A 189 16.19 7.99 -2.31
CA THR A 189 15.85 9.17 -1.51
C THR A 189 16.97 10.24 -1.52
N ALA A 190 18.23 9.83 -1.40
CA ALA A 190 19.39 10.73 -1.46
C ALA A 190 19.54 11.39 -2.84
N GLN A 191 19.34 10.65 -3.93
CA GLN A 191 19.34 11.21 -5.30
C GLN A 191 18.20 12.21 -5.49
N VAL A 192 16.99 11.92 -4.97
CA VAL A 192 15.86 12.86 -5.02
C VAL A 192 16.23 14.19 -4.37
N MET A 193 16.80 14.16 -3.16
CA MET A 193 17.20 15.37 -2.44
C MET A 193 18.32 16.14 -3.14
N ASP A 194 19.28 15.44 -3.74
CA ASP A 194 20.38 16.06 -4.49
C ASP A 194 19.90 16.67 -5.83
N TRP A 195 18.94 16.05 -6.52
CA TRP A 195 18.30 16.61 -7.72
C TRP A 195 17.45 17.83 -7.41
N TYR A 196 16.68 17.77 -6.33
CA TYR A 196 15.87 18.89 -5.88
C TYR A 196 16.71 20.09 -5.47
N GLN A 197 17.84 19.87 -4.79
CA GLN A 197 18.75 20.96 -4.45
C GLN A 197 19.31 21.66 -5.71
N GLN A 198 19.62 20.91 -6.76
CA GLN A 198 20.03 21.49 -8.05
C GLN A 198 18.87 22.23 -8.73
N ALA A 199 17.65 21.69 -8.65
CA ALA A 199 16.47 22.33 -9.21
C ALA A 199 16.17 23.67 -8.53
N LEU A 200 16.39 23.79 -7.22
CA LEU A 200 16.26 25.04 -6.48
C LEU A 200 17.25 26.13 -6.91
N GLU A 201 18.38 25.78 -7.53
CA GLU A 201 19.30 26.76 -8.13
C GLU A 201 18.72 27.37 -9.41
N LEU A 202 17.83 26.65 -10.09
CA LEU A 202 17.15 27.08 -11.31
C LEU A 202 15.83 27.82 -10.99
N ASP A 203 15.07 27.31 -10.01
CA ASP A 203 13.83 27.91 -9.53
C ASP A 203 13.72 27.80 -7.99
N PRO A 204 13.98 28.90 -7.25
CA PRO A 204 13.94 28.92 -5.79
C PRO A 204 12.56 28.65 -5.15
N ASP A 205 11.48 28.72 -5.93
CA ASP A 205 10.10 28.56 -5.46
C ASP A 205 9.52 27.15 -5.74
N LEU A 206 10.24 26.34 -6.53
CA LEU A 206 9.85 24.97 -6.91
C LEU A 206 9.54 24.08 -5.70
N GLY A 207 8.38 23.43 -5.68
CA GLY A 207 8.05 22.41 -4.69
C GLY A 207 8.83 21.12 -4.93
N LEU A 208 9.19 20.40 -3.85
CA LEU A 208 9.71 19.04 -4.04
C LEU A 208 8.59 18.12 -4.50
N PHE A 209 7.51 18.08 -3.73
CA PHE A 209 6.36 17.23 -3.99
C PHE A 209 5.16 18.02 -4.46
N PHE A 210 4.41 17.44 -5.38
CA PHE A 210 3.15 17.97 -5.90
C PHE A 210 2.15 18.25 -4.78
N ASN A 211 1.58 19.47 -4.80
CA ASN A 211 0.60 19.96 -3.83
C ASN A 211 1.09 19.96 -2.37
N SER A 212 2.40 20.01 -2.14
CA SER A 212 3.02 20.22 -0.83
C SER A 212 2.50 19.32 0.33
N PRO A 213 2.53 17.98 0.21
CA PRO A 213 2.27 17.07 1.33
C PRO A 213 3.30 17.23 2.46
N PRO A 214 3.18 16.54 3.62
CA PRO A 214 4.21 16.58 4.68
C PRO A 214 5.63 16.38 4.13
N ILE A 215 6.60 17.20 4.53
CA ILE A 215 7.90 17.25 3.85
C ILE A 215 8.77 16.01 4.02
N ASP A 216 8.42 15.19 5.00
CA ASP A 216 9.10 14.01 5.47
C ASP A 216 8.53 12.72 4.86
N GLN A 217 7.74 12.78 3.77
CA GLN A 217 7.15 11.58 3.15
C GLN A 217 8.16 10.48 2.76
N MET A 218 9.42 10.85 2.50
CA MET A 218 10.48 9.87 2.18
C MET A 218 11.17 9.30 3.43
N LEU A 219 10.89 9.82 4.62
CA LEU A 219 11.59 9.46 5.85
C LEU A 219 11.30 8.01 6.25
N ASP A 220 10.09 7.51 6.03
CA ASP A 220 9.71 6.14 6.39
C ASP A 220 10.56 5.09 5.67
N LEU A 221 10.91 5.39 4.42
CA LEU A 221 11.88 4.62 3.64
C LEU A 221 13.32 4.97 4.02
N GLU A 222 13.69 6.25 4.11
CA GLU A 222 15.10 6.62 4.34
C GLU A 222 15.63 6.15 5.70
N ARG A 223 14.79 6.14 6.73
CA ARG A 223 15.20 5.70 8.08
C ARG A 223 15.63 4.23 8.10
N THR A 224 15.11 3.39 7.20
CA THR A 224 15.49 1.97 7.12
C THR A 224 16.97 1.81 6.78
N ALA A 225 17.56 2.76 6.04
CA ALA A 225 18.99 2.76 5.76
C ALA A 225 19.87 2.93 7.02
N TYR A 226 19.33 3.42 8.13
CA TYR A 226 20.09 3.71 9.35
C TYR A 226 19.69 2.85 10.54
N MET A 227 18.84 1.86 10.33
CA MET A 227 18.39 0.93 11.35
C MET A 227 18.48 -0.50 10.85
N ASP A 228 19.08 -1.36 11.66
CA ASP A 228 19.11 -2.79 11.43
C ASP A 228 18.36 -3.49 12.57
N LEU A 229 17.19 -4.03 12.24
CA LEU A 229 16.33 -4.72 13.19
C LEU A 229 16.94 -6.05 13.66
N VAL A 230 17.71 -6.73 12.80
CA VAL A 230 18.31 -8.04 13.09
C VAL A 230 19.52 -7.88 13.99
N ASP A 231 20.45 -6.99 13.60
CA ASP A 231 21.65 -6.69 14.39
C ASP A 231 21.35 -5.76 15.59
N ARG A 232 20.10 -5.27 15.71
CA ARG A 232 19.63 -4.37 16.76
C ARG A 232 20.50 -3.12 16.89
N SER A 233 20.88 -2.56 15.74
CA SER A 233 21.82 -1.43 15.65
C SER A 233 21.25 -0.28 14.84
N CYS A 234 21.73 0.94 15.08
CA CYS A 234 21.33 2.11 14.31
C CYS A 234 22.43 3.18 14.25
N THR A 235 22.37 4.04 13.22
CA THR A 235 23.42 5.04 12.87
C THR A 235 22.83 6.39 12.41
N PHE A 236 21.78 6.83 13.09
CA PHE A 236 21.12 8.11 12.83
C PHE A 236 22.02 9.33 13.13
N ASP A 237 23.03 9.20 13.99
CA ASP A 237 24.02 10.26 14.23
C ASP A 237 25.07 10.39 13.11
N SER A 238 24.95 9.59 12.04
CA SER A 238 25.89 9.62 10.93
C SER A 238 25.83 10.93 10.13
N PRO A 239 26.95 11.36 9.52
CA PRO A 239 26.96 12.54 8.65
C PRO A 239 25.97 12.45 7.47
N ALA A 240 25.64 11.25 7.00
CA ALA A 240 24.71 11.03 5.90
C ALA A 240 23.26 11.34 6.31
N PHE A 241 22.81 10.84 7.47
CA PHE A 241 21.47 11.15 7.96
C PHE A 241 21.34 12.62 8.38
N ILE A 242 22.36 13.21 9.00
CA ILE A 242 22.40 14.65 9.30
C ILE A 242 22.30 15.48 8.02
N LYS A 243 22.97 15.07 6.93
CA LYS A 243 22.83 15.72 5.61
C LYS A 243 21.37 15.63 5.14
N TYR A 244 20.74 14.46 5.22
CA TYR A 244 19.34 14.26 4.83
C TYR A 244 18.40 15.19 5.61
N LEU A 245 18.49 15.20 6.95
CA LEU A 245 17.71 16.10 7.81
C LEU A 245 17.95 17.58 7.46
N THR A 246 19.22 17.96 7.19
CA THR A 246 19.55 19.31 6.74
C THR A 246 18.87 19.65 5.41
N GLN A 247 18.78 18.71 4.48
CA GLN A 247 18.09 18.92 3.21
C GLN A 247 16.57 19.04 3.40
N LEU A 248 15.95 18.30 4.34
CA LEU A 248 14.52 18.47 4.68
C LEU A 248 14.19 19.92 5.07
N THR A 249 15.05 20.58 5.87
CA THR A 249 14.85 21.98 6.28
C THR A 249 14.82 22.99 5.12
N LYS A 250 15.24 22.56 3.92
CA LYS A 250 15.32 23.40 2.72
C LYS A 250 14.12 23.20 1.78
N ILE A 251 13.26 22.21 2.02
CA ILE A 251 12.11 21.93 1.17
C ILE A 251 11.14 23.12 1.14
N ARG A 252 10.71 23.50 -0.07
CA ARG A 252 9.69 24.54 -0.29
C ARG A 252 8.31 23.90 -0.27
N ASN A 253 7.74 23.77 0.92
CA ASN A 253 6.43 23.14 1.11
C ASN A 253 5.36 24.17 1.45
N SER A 254 4.74 24.72 0.42
CA SER A 254 3.70 25.75 0.56
C SER A 254 2.95 25.86 -0.75
N GLU A 255 1.64 26.08 -0.66
CA GLU A 255 0.77 26.30 -1.81
C GLU A 255 0.03 27.63 -1.67
N PRO A 256 0.64 28.78 -1.99
CA PRO A 256 0.12 30.09 -1.61
C PRO A 256 -1.31 30.38 -2.09
N LEU A 257 -1.68 29.87 -3.28
CA LEU A 257 -3.04 30.03 -3.84
C LEU A 257 -4.05 29.11 -3.14
N LEU A 258 -3.70 27.85 -2.93
CA LEU A 258 -4.56 26.90 -2.21
C LEU A 258 -4.70 27.28 -0.73
N GLU A 259 -3.61 27.64 -0.06
CA GLU A 259 -3.64 28.13 1.33
C GLU A 259 -4.56 29.33 1.51
N ALA A 260 -4.63 30.23 0.51
CA ALA A 260 -5.48 31.41 0.57
C ALA A 260 -6.97 31.12 0.32
N GLU A 261 -7.29 30.15 -0.56
CA GLU A 261 -8.65 29.97 -1.06
C GLU A 261 -9.31 28.64 -0.66
N ALA A 262 -8.53 27.59 -0.45
CA ALA A 262 -8.96 26.24 -0.09
C ALA A 262 -7.84 25.50 0.69
N PRO A 263 -7.49 25.96 1.90
CA PRO A 263 -6.37 25.40 2.67
C PRO A 263 -6.56 23.91 3.01
N ASP A 264 -7.80 23.43 3.02
CA ASP A 264 -8.14 22.02 3.21
C ASP A 264 -7.77 21.12 2.01
N LEU A 265 -7.35 21.70 0.89
CA LEU A 265 -6.87 20.97 -0.29
C LEU A 265 -5.35 20.86 -0.37
N VAL A 266 -4.59 21.55 0.48
CA VAL A 266 -3.13 21.43 0.51
C VAL A 266 -2.75 20.01 0.94
N GLY A 267 -1.86 19.37 0.19
CA GLY A 267 -1.46 17.98 0.40
C GLY A 267 -2.48 16.93 -0.04
N ALA A 268 -3.67 17.32 -0.53
CA ALA A 268 -4.66 16.39 -1.06
C ALA A 268 -4.23 15.86 -2.45
N SER A 269 -4.71 14.66 -2.82
CA SER A 269 -4.42 14.07 -4.15
C SER A 269 -2.91 13.97 -4.50
N PRO A 270 -2.02 13.49 -3.61
CA PRO A 270 -0.60 13.38 -3.92
C PRO A 270 -0.29 12.08 -4.68
N THR A 271 -1.19 11.61 -5.56
CA THR A 271 -1.01 10.36 -6.29
C THR A 271 -0.36 10.61 -7.65
N ILE A 272 0.24 9.58 -8.24
CA ILE A 272 0.78 9.68 -9.59
C ILE A 272 -0.30 9.92 -10.65
N ASP A 273 -1.51 9.39 -10.44
CA ASP A 273 -2.67 9.63 -11.31
C ASP A 273 -3.05 11.11 -11.32
N ASP A 274 -3.12 11.73 -10.14
CA ASP A 274 -3.43 13.15 -10.00
C ASP A 274 -2.30 14.04 -10.55
N PHE A 275 -1.05 13.70 -10.26
CA PHE A 275 0.11 14.46 -10.76
C PHE A 275 0.24 14.39 -12.28
N SER A 276 -0.05 13.26 -12.89
CA SER A 276 -0.02 13.12 -14.35
C SER A 276 -1.16 13.89 -15.03
N VAL A 277 -2.35 13.97 -14.44
CA VAL A 277 -3.42 14.87 -14.91
C VAL A 277 -3.02 16.34 -14.75
N TYR A 278 -2.43 16.72 -13.61
CA TYR A 278 -1.86 18.04 -13.39
C TYR A 278 -0.84 18.38 -14.47
N GLN A 279 0.12 17.51 -14.75
CA GLN A 279 1.16 17.77 -15.74
C GLN A 279 0.60 17.88 -17.15
N LEU A 280 -0.31 16.99 -17.54
CA LEU A 280 -1.01 17.14 -18.82
C LEU A 280 -1.69 18.52 -18.94
N TYR A 281 -2.36 18.96 -17.87
CA TYR A 281 -3.02 20.26 -17.83
C TYR A 281 -2.02 21.41 -17.94
N GLN A 282 -0.91 21.38 -17.19
CA GLN A 282 0.13 22.42 -17.26
C GLN A 282 0.78 22.50 -18.65
N HIS A 283 1.04 21.36 -19.30
CA HIS A 283 1.66 21.32 -20.62
C HIS A 283 0.71 21.68 -21.77
N THR A 284 -0.57 21.34 -21.67
CA THR A 284 -1.51 21.42 -22.82
C THR A 284 -2.68 22.39 -22.63
N GLY A 285 -2.94 22.83 -21.40
CA GLY A 285 -4.15 23.57 -21.01
C GLY A 285 -5.44 22.75 -21.12
N LYS A 286 -5.34 21.41 -21.24
CA LYS A 286 -6.48 20.51 -21.42
C LYS A 286 -6.48 19.42 -20.36
N LEU A 287 -7.67 18.99 -19.98
CA LEU A 287 -7.87 17.81 -19.14
C LEU A 287 -8.09 16.57 -20.00
N ARG A 288 -7.73 15.41 -19.47
CA ARG A 288 -7.94 14.11 -20.13
C ARG A 288 -9.42 13.74 -20.14
N GLY A 289 -9.85 13.00 -21.16
CA GLY A 289 -11.16 12.32 -21.18
C GLY A 289 -12.35 13.26 -20.94
N ASN A 290 -13.30 12.81 -20.11
CA ASN A 290 -14.51 13.56 -19.80
C ASN A 290 -14.33 14.57 -18.66
N TYR A 291 -13.15 14.68 -18.02
CA TYR A 291 -12.93 15.58 -16.88
C TYR A 291 -13.37 17.01 -17.19
N GLN A 292 -13.03 17.53 -18.38
CA GLN A 292 -13.42 18.88 -18.80
C GLN A 292 -14.94 19.08 -18.85
N TYR A 293 -15.70 18.05 -19.22
CA TYR A 293 -17.16 18.12 -19.28
C TYR A 293 -17.77 17.96 -17.88
N LEU A 294 -17.31 16.98 -17.11
CA LEU A 294 -17.81 16.64 -15.78
C LEU A 294 -17.56 17.76 -14.75
N VAL A 295 -16.41 18.43 -14.82
CA VAL A 295 -16.09 19.59 -13.96
C VAL A 295 -17.09 20.72 -14.13
N ASN A 296 -17.56 20.91 -15.36
CA ASN A 296 -18.51 21.97 -15.71
C ASN A 296 -19.97 21.55 -15.49
N ASP A 297 -20.24 20.28 -15.15
CA ASP A 297 -21.58 19.79 -14.86
C ASP A 297 -22.02 20.23 -13.45
N PRO A 298 -23.14 20.95 -13.28
CA PRO A 298 -23.56 21.45 -11.97
C PRO A 298 -24.02 20.35 -10.98
N ASP A 299 -24.10 19.08 -11.37
CA ASP A 299 -24.48 17.99 -10.47
C ASP A 299 -23.51 17.92 -9.26
N PRO A 300 -24.01 17.96 -8.00
CA PRO A 300 -23.20 17.81 -6.80
C PRO A 300 -22.35 16.54 -6.75
N LEU A 301 -22.72 15.48 -7.48
CA LEU A 301 -21.91 14.26 -7.63
C LEU A 301 -20.49 14.57 -8.14
N PHE A 302 -20.30 15.67 -8.87
CA PHE A 302 -19.00 16.09 -9.40
C PHE A 302 -18.30 17.16 -8.54
N ASP A 303 -18.76 17.45 -7.32
CA ASP A 303 -18.08 18.40 -6.42
C ASP A 303 -16.66 17.96 -6.09
N GLY A 304 -16.42 16.66 -5.89
CA GLY A 304 -15.07 16.11 -5.69
C GLY A 304 -14.15 16.40 -6.86
N LEU A 305 -14.66 16.26 -8.09
CA LEU A 305 -13.92 16.55 -9.32
C LEU A 305 -13.58 18.04 -9.45
N ARG A 306 -14.53 18.93 -9.11
CA ARG A 306 -14.27 20.38 -9.06
C ARG A 306 -13.22 20.76 -8.02
N ARG A 307 -13.20 20.08 -6.88
CA ARG A 307 -12.16 20.26 -5.85
C ARG A 307 -10.79 19.81 -6.35
N GLN A 308 -10.70 18.66 -7.01
CA GLN A 308 -9.45 18.20 -7.66
C GLN A 308 -8.95 19.20 -8.71
N MET A 309 -9.86 19.75 -9.52
CA MET A 309 -9.48 20.77 -10.49
C MET A 309 -8.83 22.00 -9.87
N LYS A 310 -9.28 22.42 -8.68
CA LYS A 310 -8.65 23.53 -7.97
C LYS A 310 -7.20 23.20 -7.61
N VAL A 311 -6.93 21.96 -7.19
CA VAL A 311 -5.55 21.48 -6.98
C VAL A 311 -4.77 21.58 -8.28
N PHE A 312 -5.33 21.13 -9.41
CA PHE A 312 -4.60 21.12 -10.69
C PHE A 312 -4.30 22.53 -11.24
N THR A 313 -5.15 23.52 -10.96
CA THR A 313 -4.97 24.89 -11.43
C THR A 313 -4.11 25.74 -10.51
N ASP A 314 -4.18 25.50 -9.20
CA ASP A 314 -3.65 26.43 -8.20
C ASP A 314 -2.40 25.90 -7.49
N SER A 315 -2.07 24.60 -7.63
CA SER A 315 -0.80 24.07 -7.14
C SER A 315 0.37 24.68 -7.91
N LYS A 316 1.40 25.08 -7.18
CA LYS A 316 2.64 25.55 -7.80
C LYS A 316 3.38 24.40 -8.52
N PRO A 317 4.34 24.71 -9.41
CA PRO A 317 5.20 23.70 -9.99
C PRO A 317 5.91 22.85 -8.93
N ALA A 318 6.02 21.55 -9.19
CA ALA A 318 6.69 20.59 -8.33
C ALA A 318 7.61 19.70 -9.14
N LEU A 319 8.66 19.19 -8.49
CA LEU A 319 9.63 18.30 -9.11
C LEU A 319 9.07 16.87 -9.25
N ALA A 320 8.38 16.35 -8.23
CA ALA A 320 8.05 14.94 -8.12
C ALA A 320 6.73 14.65 -7.40
N VAL A 321 6.31 13.38 -7.44
CA VAL A 321 5.23 12.81 -6.64
C VAL A 321 5.61 11.39 -6.21
N LEU A 322 5.29 11.03 -4.97
CA LEU A 322 5.42 9.65 -4.47
C LEU A 322 4.13 8.89 -4.69
N ASP A 323 4.21 7.57 -4.84
CA ASP A 323 3.02 6.72 -4.86
C ASP A 323 3.30 5.32 -4.34
N ALA A 324 2.27 4.68 -3.79
CA ALA A 324 2.28 3.25 -3.51
C ALA A 324 1.97 2.51 -4.81
N ALA A 325 3.00 1.91 -5.41
CA ALA A 325 2.89 1.32 -6.74
C ALA A 325 1.87 0.19 -6.77
N ARG A 326 1.15 0.13 -7.89
CA ARG A 326 0.14 -0.88 -8.21
C ARG A 326 0.56 -1.63 -9.48
N PRO A 327 -0.05 -2.78 -9.81
CA PRO A 327 0.25 -3.53 -11.03
C PRO A 327 0.34 -2.68 -12.31
N HIS A 328 -0.62 -1.76 -12.53
CA HIS A 328 -0.62 -0.90 -13.72
C HIS A 328 0.51 0.14 -13.75
N THR A 329 1.10 0.49 -12.59
CA THR A 329 2.23 1.43 -12.48
C THR A 329 3.44 0.94 -13.28
N VAL A 330 3.65 -0.38 -13.39
CA VAL A 330 4.78 -0.98 -14.13
C VAL A 330 4.61 -0.86 -15.64
N LEU A 331 3.37 -0.82 -16.15
CA LEU A 331 3.08 -0.73 -17.59
C LEU A 331 3.62 0.56 -18.24
N THR A 332 3.83 1.59 -17.43
CA THR A 332 4.41 2.87 -17.84
C THR A 332 5.80 2.75 -18.48
N GLN A 333 6.54 1.69 -18.19
CA GLN A 333 7.85 1.41 -18.81
C GLN A 333 7.74 1.26 -20.34
N TRP A 334 6.64 0.69 -20.83
CA TRP A 334 6.39 0.48 -22.25
C TRP A 334 5.42 1.50 -22.85
N GLN A 335 4.76 2.29 -22.00
CA GLN A 335 3.89 3.39 -22.40
C GLN A 335 4.23 4.68 -21.64
N PRO A 336 5.45 5.21 -21.85
CA PRO A 336 5.86 6.42 -21.16
C PRO A 336 4.99 7.61 -21.58
N LEU A 337 4.67 8.47 -20.63
CA LEU A 337 4.01 9.74 -20.91
C LEU A 337 5.05 10.81 -21.26
N ASP A 338 4.78 11.62 -22.29
CA ASP A 338 5.73 12.64 -22.78
C ASP A 338 6.06 13.74 -21.75
N TYR A 339 5.25 13.89 -20.70
CA TYR A 339 5.39 14.91 -19.66
C TYR A 339 5.80 14.34 -18.29
N LEU A 340 5.83 13.01 -18.16
CA LEU A 340 6.15 12.34 -16.91
C LEU A 340 7.39 11.45 -17.11
N ALA A 341 8.26 11.45 -16.11
CA ALA A 341 9.40 10.54 -16.03
C ALA A 341 9.20 9.55 -14.88
N GLY A 342 9.45 8.27 -15.14
CA GLY A 342 9.07 7.17 -14.26
C GLY A 342 7.62 6.74 -14.49
N PRO A 343 6.94 6.19 -13.47
CA PRO A 343 7.40 5.97 -12.09
C PRO A 343 8.62 5.04 -11.98
N TYR A 344 9.59 5.45 -11.17
CA TYR A 344 10.76 4.67 -10.81
C TYR A 344 10.57 4.04 -9.43
N PRO A 345 11.07 2.81 -9.20
CA PRO A 345 11.21 2.28 -7.85
C PRO A 345 12.05 3.22 -6.99
N LEU A 346 11.51 3.62 -5.84
CA LEU A 346 12.21 4.45 -4.87
C LEU A 346 12.90 3.54 -3.84
N THR A 347 14.20 3.70 -3.68
CA THR A 347 14.98 3.01 -2.66
C THR A 347 15.41 3.96 -1.56
N ASN A 348 15.74 3.42 -0.38
CA ASN A 348 16.52 4.18 0.59
C ASN A 348 17.94 4.48 0.06
N SER A 349 18.73 5.23 0.82
CA SER A 349 20.11 5.58 0.43
C SER A 349 21.09 4.40 0.39
N LYS A 350 20.74 3.22 0.92
CA LYS A 350 21.50 1.96 0.78
C LYS A 350 21.08 1.10 -0.40
N GLY A 351 20.00 1.46 -1.10
CA GLY A 351 19.51 0.75 -2.28
C GLY A 351 18.42 -0.30 -2.00
N GLU A 352 17.87 -0.31 -0.79
CA GLU A 352 16.80 -1.22 -0.38
C GLU A 352 15.44 -0.65 -0.83
N LEU A 353 14.61 -1.49 -1.43
CA LEU A 353 13.27 -1.11 -1.89
C LEU A 353 12.27 -1.17 -0.73
N GLY A 354 11.57 -0.08 -0.47
CA GLY A 354 10.50 -0.06 0.53
C GLY A 354 9.29 -0.83 0.06
N ILE A 355 8.87 -1.84 0.83
CA ILE A 355 7.64 -2.60 0.60
C ILE A 355 6.70 -2.48 1.79
N VAL A 356 5.40 -2.60 1.52
CA VAL A 356 4.33 -2.55 2.53
C VAL A 356 3.36 -3.69 2.25
N ALA A 357 2.97 -4.42 3.29
CA ALA A 357 1.88 -5.37 3.19
C ALA A 357 0.57 -4.59 3.16
N GLN A 358 -0.09 -4.57 2.00
CA GLN A 358 -1.33 -3.82 1.83
C GLN A 358 -2.52 -4.60 2.37
N GLU A 359 -2.44 -5.93 2.30
CA GLU A 359 -3.40 -6.86 2.84
C GLU A 359 -2.63 -8.04 3.43
N SER A 360 -2.86 -8.38 4.70
CA SER A 360 -2.15 -9.46 5.38
C SER A 360 -2.99 -10.16 6.43
N PHE A 361 -2.61 -11.41 6.72
CA PHE A 361 -3.18 -12.20 7.81
C PHE A 361 -2.20 -12.31 8.96
N LEU A 362 -2.71 -12.16 10.19
CA LEU A 362 -2.04 -12.53 11.42
C LEU A 362 -2.94 -13.48 12.21
N LEU A 363 -2.34 -14.47 12.87
CA LEU A 363 -3.06 -15.49 13.60
C LEU A 363 -2.59 -15.53 15.06
N PRO A 364 -3.40 -15.05 16.02
CA PRO A 364 -3.09 -15.16 17.45
C PRO A 364 -2.88 -16.62 17.88
N ALA A 365 -1.85 -16.87 18.68
CA ALA A 365 -1.52 -18.21 19.15
C ALA A 365 -2.60 -18.85 20.04
N SER A 366 -3.49 -18.02 20.60
CA SER A 366 -4.65 -18.45 21.40
C SER A 366 -5.85 -18.93 20.59
N MET A 367 -5.84 -18.79 19.26
CA MET A 367 -6.94 -19.27 18.41
C MET A 367 -7.15 -20.77 18.60
N GLN A 368 -8.40 -21.18 18.82
CA GLN A 368 -8.74 -22.55 19.19
C GLN A 368 -8.73 -23.49 17.97
N ASP A 369 -9.38 -23.08 16.88
CA ASP A 369 -9.46 -23.87 15.65
C ASP A 369 -8.48 -23.37 14.58
N LYS A 370 -7.19 -23.63 14.82
CA LYS A 370 -6.11 -23.21 13.93
C LYS A 370 -6.15 -23.91 12.57
N ASN A 371 -6.67 -25.15 12.53
CA ASN A 371 -6.75 -25.90 11.29
C ASN A 371 -7.78 -25.26 10.35
N LEU A 372 -9.01 -25.00 10.85
CA LEU A 372 -10.02 -24.32 10.03
C LEU A 372 -9.59 -22.89 9.66
N ALA A 373 -8.92 -22.19 10.59
CA ALA A 373 -8.36 -20.87 10.31
C ALA A 373 -7.34 -20.91 9.17
N TRP A 374 -6.44 -21.89 9.20
CA TRP A 374 -5.44 -22.08 8.17
C TRP A 374 -6.05 -22.47 6.83
N GLU A 375 -7.04 -23.37 6.78
CA GLU A 375 -7.73 -23.71 5.54
C GLU A 375 -8.38 -22.48 4.87
N PHE A 376 -8.97 -21.58 5.68
CA PHE A 376 -9.50 -20.33 5.17
C PHE A 376 -8.41 -19.37 4.68
N ILE A 377 -7.32 -19.18 5.45
CA ILE A 377 -6.19 -18.32 5.03
C ILE A 377 -5.55 -18.86 3.76
N LYS A 378 -5.34 -20.19 3.68
CA LYS A 378 -4.81 -20.91 2.51
C LYS A 378 -5.69 -20.68 1.28
N TYR A 379 -7.02 -20.69 1.43
CA TYR A 379 -7.93 -20.34 0.35
C TYR A 379 -7.72 -18.90 -0.14
N CYS A 380 -7.56 -17.95 0.79
CA CYS A 380 -7.37 -16.53 0.46
C CYS A 380 -6.05 -16.26 -0.29
N VAL A 381 -4.94 -16.87 0.13
CA VAL A 381 -3.60 -16.64 -0.47
C VAL A 381 -3.27 -17.58 -1.64
N GLY A 382 -4.13 -18.57 -1.89
CA GLY A 382 -3.93 -19.60 -2.91
C GLY A 382 -4.10 -19.10 -4.34
N GLU A 383 -4.01 -20.05 -5.28
CA GLU A 383 -4.22 -19.79 -6.70
C GLU A 383 -5.69 -19.47 -6.99
N ARG A 384 -5.92 -18.47 -7.84
CA ARG A 384 -7.24 -18.10 -8.33
C ARG A 384 -7.29 -18.30 -9.84
N GLU A 385 -8.13 -19.24 -10.28
CA GLU A 385 -8.44 -19.39 -11.71
C GLU A 385 -9.03 -18.09 -12.29
N GLU A 386 -9.84 -17.39 -11.49
CA GLU A 386 -10.42 -16.10 -11.82
C GLU A 386 -10.12 -15.09 -10.70
N PRO A 387 -9.09 -14.24 -10.87
CA PRO A 387 -8.70 -13.26 -9.87
C PRO A 387 -9.61 -12.02 -9.87
N ARG A 388 -10.57 -11.89 -10.81
CA ARG A 388 -11.53 -10.77 -10.82
C ARG A 388 -12.74 -11.06 -9.93
N ILE A 389 -13.23 -10.01 -9.29
CA ILE A 389 -14.46 -10.02 -8.51
C ILE A 389 -15.57 -9.38 -9.35
N TYR A 390 -16.65 -10.12 -9.55
CA TYR A 390 -17.84 -9.68 -10.27
C TYR A 390 -18.93 -9.25 -9.28
N GLY A 391 -19.40 -8.01 -9.39
CA GLY A 391 -20.53 -7.49 -8.60
C GLY A 391 -21.34 -6.47 -9.38
N GLU A 392 -22.20 -5.71 -8.69
CA GLU A 392 -23.01 -4.64 -9.31
C GLU A 392 -22.19 -3.39 -9.71
N GLY A 393 -20.86 -3.42 -9.54
CA GLY A 393 -19.92 -2.36 -9.90
C GLY A 393 -19.02 -2.70 -11.09
N PRO A 394 -18.02 -1.84 -11.41
CA PRO A 394 -17.00 -2.18 -12.39
C PRO A 394 -16.25 -3.44 -11.96
N ILE A 395 -15.74 -4.20 -12.94
CA ILE A 395 -14.93 -5.38 -12.67
C ILE A 395 -13.60 -4.91 -12.08
N HIS A 396 -13.21 -5.49 -10.95
CA HIS A 396 -11.94 -5.23 -10.27
C HIS A 396 -11.27 -6.55 -9.88
N TYR A 397 -9.95 -6.55 -9.74
CA TYR A 397 -9.26 -7.69 -9.15
C TYR A 397 -9.57 -7.82 -7.67
N TYR A 398 -9.38 -9.03 -7.14
CA TYR A 398 -9.50 -9.31 -5.73
C TYR A 398 -8.60 -8.41 -4.89
N THR A 399 -7.42 -8.05 -5.41
CA THR A 399 -6.55 -7.03 -4.83
C THR A 399 -6.21 -5.93 -5.84
N PRO A 400 -6.15 -4.65 -5.44
CA PRO A 400 -5.65 -3.58 -6.31
C PRO A 400 -4.11 -3.48 -6.33
N TYR A 401 -3.42 -4.32 -5.57
CA TYR A 401 -1.96 -4.31 -5.38
C TYR A 401 -1.31 -5.56 -6.00
N PHE A 402 -0.01 -5.74 -5.80
CA PHE A 402 0.69 -6.91 -6.33
C PHE A 402 0.35 -8.13 -5.48
N PRO A 403 -0.19 -9.21 -6.06
CA PRO A 403 -0.42 -10.44 -5.31
C PRO A 403 0.93 -11.05 -4.92
N THR A 404 1.02 -11.64 -3.72
CA THR A 404 2.26 -12.30 -3.28
C THR A 404 2.45 -13.69 -3.92
N ASN A 405 1.37 -14.29 -4.42
CA ASN A 405 1.38 -15.52 -5.21
C ASN A 405 1.68 -15.20 -6.69
N ARG A 406 2.70 -15.86 -7.25
CA ARG A 406 3.16 -15.69 -8.63
C ARG A 406 2.13 -16.13 -9.66
N TYR A 407 1.32 -17.16 -9.36
CA TYR A 407 0.26 -17.63 -10.25
C TYR A 407 -0.77 -16.53 -10.53
N ASN A 408 -1.23 -15.84 -9.46
CA ASN A 408 -2.24 -14.81 -9.60
C ASN A 408 -1.71 -13.60 -10.39
N LEU A 409 -0.42 -13.25 -10.26
CA LEU A 409 0.19 -12.27 -11.16
C LEU A 409 0.18 -12.75 -12.61
N GLY A 410 0.50 -14.02 -12.85
CA GLY A 410 0.46 -14.63 -14.19
C GLY A 410 -0.91 -14.46 -14.85
N THR A 411 -1.98 -14.78 -14.13
CA THR A 411 -3.35 -14.58 -14.64
C THR A 411 -3.66 -13.10 -14.90
N MET A 412 -3.27 -12.20 -13.99
CA MET A 412 -3.41 -10.75 -14.21
C MET A 412 -2.61 -10.27 -15.44
N ALA A 413 -1.45 -10.85 -15.70
CA ALA A 413 -0.61 -10.52 -16.84
C ALA A 413 -1.23 -10.96 -18.18
N GLU A 414 -2.01 -12.04 -18.21
CA GLU A 414 -2.75 -12.43 -19.41
C GLU A 414 -3.79 -11.36 -19.77
N ASP A 415 -4.53 -10.85 -18.78
CA ASP A 415 -5.56 -9.81 -18.97
C ASP A 415 -4.97 -8.47 -19.46
N VAL A 416 -3.76 -8.10 -19.00
CA VAL A 416 -2.98 -6.95 -19.53
C VAL A 416 -2.87 -7.00 -21.05
N THR A 417 -2.78 -8.20 -21.63
CA THR A 417 -2.43 -8.40 -23.05
C THR A 417 -3.62 -8.69 -23.96
N ASN A 418 -4.78 -9.06 -23.38
CA ASN A 418 -5.95 -9.62 -24.09
C ASN A 418 -7.17 -8.68 -24.22
N ASP A 419 -6.95 -7.37 -24.43
CA ASP A 419 -8.01 -6.36 -24.56
C ASP A 419 -8.86 -6.08 -23.29
N GLU A 420 -8.50 -6.68 -22.15
CA GLU A 420 -9.21 -6.49 -20.88
C GLU A 420 -8.56 -5.41 -20.00
N GLY A 421 -7.24 -5.48 -19.84
CA GLY A 421 -6.46 -4.56 -19.02
C GLY A 421 -6.70 -4.71 -17.51
N LEU A 422 -5.78 -4.18 -16.72
CA LEU A 422 -5.81 -4.12 -15.27
C LEU A 422 -6.87 -3.13 -14.79
N GLY A 423 -8.11 -3.59 -14.55
CA GLY A 423 -9.26 -2.76 -14.17
C GLY A 423 -8.93 -1.66 -13.15
N SER A 424 -8.78 -0.42 -13.63
CA SER A 424 -8.64 0.80 -12.85
C SER A 424 -9.30 1.94 -13.63
N THR A 425 -10.50 2.32 -13.21
CA THR A 425 -11.12 3.56 -13.68
C THR A 425 -10.62 4.69 -12.79
N ASN A 426 -9.58 5.38 -13.24
CA ASN A 426 -9.26 6.82 -12.98
C ASN A 426 -7.82 7.20 -13.36
N ALA A 427 -6.98 6.26 -13.79
CA ALA A 427 -5.61 6.54 -14.18
C ALA A 427 -5.47 7.05 -15.63
N PRO A 428 -4.49 7.92 -15.94
CA PRO A 428 -4.06 8.22 -17.31
C PRO A 428 -3.08 7.18 -17.88
N PHE A 429 -2.78 6.12 -17.15
CA PHE A 429 -1.99 5.01 -17.67
C PHE A 429 -2.93 4.05 -18.39
N ASP A 430 -2.51 3.48 -19.54
CA ASP A 430 -3.30 2.37 -20.06
C ASP A 430 -3.16 1.22 -19.08
N THR A 431 -4.28 0.54 -18.89
CA THR A 431 -4.36 -0.61 -18.00
C THR A 431 -3.88 -1.89 -18.68
N GLY A 432 -3.59 -1.84 -19.99
CA GLY A 432 -3.14 -2.99 -20.76
C GLY A 432 -2.25 -2.61 -21.94
N ILE A 433 -1.45 -3.56 -22.41
CA ILE A 433 -0.58 -3.43 -23.59
C ILE A 433 -0.90 -4.60 -24.52
N PHE A 434 -1.81 -4.35 -25.45
CA PHE A 434 -2.37 -5.41 -26.30
C PHE A 434 -1.31 -6.04 -27.20
N GLY A 435 -1.24 -7.38 -27.15
CA GLY A 435 -0.27 -8.17 -27.91
C GLY A 435 1.16 -8.18 -27.35
N MET A 436 1.40 -7.61 -26.16
CA MET A 436 2.63 -7.88 -25.41
C MET A 436 2.66 -9.35 -24.97
N ASP A 437 3.85 -9.94 -24.86
CA ASP A 437 4.01 -11.25 -24.23
C ASP A 437 3.82 -11.07 -22.70
N PRO A 438 2.86 -11.76 -22.06
CA PRO A 438 2.66 -11.68 -20.60
C PRO A 438 3.94 -11.90 -19.81
N GLN A 439 4.86 -12.74 -20.31
CA GLN A 439 6.11 -13.02 -19.62
C GLN A 439 6.99 -11.77 -19.45
N ILE A 440 6.95 -10.82 -20.38
CA ILE A 440 7.71 -9.56 -20.28
C ILE A 440 7.28 -8.75 -19.05
N TYR A 441 5.97 -8.72 -18.79
CA TYR A 441 5.42 -8.03 -17.62
C TYR A 441 5.72 -8.79 -16.33
N ILE A 442 5.59 -10.11 -16.34
CA ILE A 442 5.93 -10.97 -15.20
C ILE A 442 7.40 -10.78 -14.81
N ASP A 443 8.32 -10.87 -15.78
CA ASP A 443 9.77 -10.69 -15.56
C ASP A 443 10.07 -9.31 -14.94
N ALA A 444 9.41 -8.25 -15.41
CA ALA A 444 9.61 -6.91 -14.86
C ALA A 444 9.14 -6.78 -13.41
N VAL A 445 8.04 -7.44 -13.03
CA VAL A 445 7.57 -7.46 -11.64
C VAL A 445 8.45 -8.35 -10.76
N GLU A 446 8.90 -9.49 -11.28
CA GLU A 446 9.85 -10.38 -10.60
C GLU A 446 11.17 -9.67 -10.29
N ASP A 447 11.69 -8.89 -11.24
CA ASP A 447 12.92 -8.10 -11.06
C ASP A 447 12.77 -7.03 -9.95
N LEU A 448 11.55 -6.49 -9.75
CA LEU A 448 11.28 -5.52 -8.66
C LEU A 448 11.31 -6.17 -7.28
N PHE A 449 10.80 -7.40 -7.18
CA PHE A 449 10.73 -8.16 -5.94
C PHE A 449 11.95 -9.04 -5.69
N THR A 450 13.02 -8.85 -6.46
CA THR A 450 14.30 -9.52 -6.25
C THR A 450 15.32 -8.55 -5.63
N GLY A 451 15.98 -8.97 -4.55
CA GLY A 451 17.05 -8.21 -3.90
C GLY A 451 16.66 -7.63 -2.54
N PRO A 452 17.38 -6.60 -2.05
CA PRO A 452 17.17 -6.11 -0.68
C PRO A 452 15.85 -5.33 -0.59
N LEU A 453 14.93 -5.86 0.22
CA LEU A 453 13.62 -5.26 0.50
C LEU A 453 13.57 -4.81 1.96
N ALA A 454 12.88 -3.69 2.21
CA ALA A 454 12.67 -3.14 3.55
C ALA A 454 11.16 -3.08 3.86
N PRO A 455 10.64 -3.89 4.80
CA PRO A 455 9.23 -3.84 5.22
C PRO A 455 8.98 -2.58 6.06
N LEU A 456 8.41 -1.53 5.48
CA LEU A 456 8.38 -0.20 6.11
C LEU A 456 7.63 -0.19 7.45
N GLU A 457 6.58 -1.00 7.54
CA GLU A 457 5.71 -1.15 8.72
C GLU A 457 6.46 -1.59 9.99
N TYR A 458 7.59 -2.29 9.86
CA TYR A 458 8.39 -2.70 11.03
C TYR A 458 9.27 -1.58 11.59
N TYR A 459 9.41 -0.49 10.85
CA TYR A 459 10.25 0.65 11.24
C TYR A 459 9.43 1.80 11.84
N ASP A 460 8.10 1.82 11.64
CA ASP A 460 7.19 2.89 12.08
C ASP A 460 7.04 2.97 13.60
N GLN A 461 7.17 1.84 14.28
CA GLN A 461 6.79 1.66 15.69
C GLN A 461 7.71 2.35 16.70
N ILE A 462 8.81 2.94 16.24
CA ILE A 462 9.81 3.59 17.10
C ILE A 462 9.40 5.02 17.49
N GLY A 463 8.44 5.62 16.78
CA GLY A 463 7.84 6.90 17.16
C GLY A 463 8.85 8.05 17.17
N ILE A 464 9.35 8.42 15.99
CA ILE A 464 10.35 9.48 15.82
C ILE A 464 9.76 10.83 15.36
N GLN A 465 8.47 10.86 15.00
CA GLN A 465 7.82 12.02 14.40
C GLN A 465 7.95 13.30 15.24
N GLU A 466 7.83 13.20 16.57
CA GLU A 466 7.94 14.37 17.45
C GLU A 466 9.27 15.11 17.32
N PHE A 467 10.37 14.39 16.99
CA PHE A 467 11.67 14.99 16.80
C PHE A 467 11.81 15.68 15.44
N ILE A 468 11.13 15.15 14.42
CA ILE A 468 11.03 15.76 13.09
C ILE A 468 10.20 17.04 13.19
N ASP A 469 9.05 17.00 13.86
CA ASP A 469 8.18 18.15 14.09
C ASP A 469 8.89 19.25 14.90
N GLU A 470 9.63 18.87 15.93
CA GLU A 470 10.46 19.81 16.71
C GLU A 470 11.48 20.55 15.84
N MET A 471 12.11 19.83 14.90
CA MET A 471 13.10 20.40 13.97
C MET A 471 12.44 21.26 12.88
N ILE A 472 11.36 20.77 12.26
CA ILE A 472 10.77 21.35 11.06
C ILE A 472 9.69 22.37 11.38
N LEU A 473 8.68 21.97 12.13
CA LEU A 473 7.49 22.78 12.42
C LEU A 473 7.81 23.84 13.49
N HIS A 474 8.54 23.45 14.53
CA HIS A 474 8.83 24.32 15.66
C HIS A 474 10.19 25.01 15.59
N ARG A 475 11.12 24.49 14.77
CA ARG A 475 12.49 25.01 14.60
C ARG A 475 13.23 25.17 15.92
N LEU A 476 13.03 24.20 16.82
CA LEU A 476 13.61 24.20 18.16
C LEU A 476 14.95 23.46 18.23
N THR A 477 15.20 22.55 17.30
CA THR A 477 16.42 21.75 17.20
C THR A 477 17.10 21.91 15.85
N THR A 478 18.42 21.73 15.87
CA THR A 478 19.24 21.55 14.67
C THR A 478 19.11 20.12 14.11
N PRO A 479 19.46 19.89 12.83
CA PRO A 479 19.57 18.54 12.28
C PRO A 479 20.44 17.60 13.12
N GLU A 480 21.55 18.09 13.65
CA GLU A 480 22.45 17.33 14.53
C GLU A 480 21.77 16.91 15.84
N GLU A 481 21.07 17.84 16.51
CA GLU A 481 20.34 17.55 17.75
C GLU A 481 19.15 16.61 17.50
N CYS A 482 18.45 16.76 16.37
CA CYS A 482 17.37 15.86 15.95
C CYS A 482 17.91 14.43 15.72
N ALA A 483 19.01 14.30 14.98
CA ALA A 483 19.69 13.03 14.74
C ALA A 483 20.14 12.35 16.05
N GLU A 484 20.72 13.11 17.00
CA GLU A 484 21.12 12.58 18.31
C GLU A 484 19.93 12.06 19.12
N LYS A 485 18.79 12.77 19.12
CA LYS A 485 17.56 12.33 19.79
C LYS A 485 17.00 11.04 19.17
N ILE A 486 16.95 10.96 17.84
CA ILE A 486 16.51 9.77 17.11
C ILE A 486 17.44 8.60 17.42
N GLN A 487 18.76 8.78 17.32
CA GLN A 487 19.76 7.77 17.68
C GLN A 487 19.52 7.22 19.08
N GLY A 488 19.34 8.10 20.07
CA GLY A 488 19.10 7.73 21.46
C GLY A 488 17.82 6.90 21.64
N ARG A 489 16.70 7.32 21.04
CA ARG A 489 15.43 6.58 21.14
C ARG A 489 15.50 5.22 20.46
N VAL A 490 16.00 5.17 19.23
CA VAL A 490 16.10 3.92 18.48
C VAL A 490 17.03 2.94 19.19
N THR A 491 18.17 3.41 19.70
CA THR A 491 19.10 2.55 20.46
C THR A 491 18.43 1.91 21.66
N ILE A 492 17.60 2.65 22.40
CA ILE A 492 16.83 2.10 23.53
C ILE A 492 15.84 1.06 23.02
N LYS A 493 15.01 1.41 22.03
CA LYS A 493 13.94 0.54 21.51
C LYS A 493 14.43 -0.77 20.92
N LEU A 494 15.55 -0.78 20.21
CA LEU A 494 16.13 -2.01 19.64
C LEU A 494 16.71 -2.95 20.72
N ASN A 495 16.96 -2.45 21.93
CA ASN A 495 17.62 -3.20 23.01
C ASN A 495 16.71 -3.48 24.22
N GLU A 496 15.44 -3.06 24.17
CA GLU A 496 14.36 -3.50 25.06
C GLU A 496 13.75 -4.82 24.55
#